data_AF-A0A940YFU3-F1
#
_entry.id   AF-A0A940YFU3-F1
#
_cell.length_a   1.000
_cell.length_b   1.000
_cell.length_c   1.000
_cell.angle_alpha   90.00
_cell.angle_beta   90.00
_cell.angle_gamma   90.00
#
_symmetry.space_group_name_H-M   'P 1'
#
loop_
_entity.id
_entity.type
_entity.pdbx_description
1 polymer ?
#
loop_
_entity_poly.entity_id
_entity_poly.type
_entity_poly.pdbx_seq_one_letter_code
_entity_poly.pdbx_strand_id
1 'polypeptide(L)'
;MTSPIDEVPAVHEDRLWIDKGWTARVIKNEDDDGWAVAMFKQGEDEPALVGPWTMGRDKKNPKPLDVGAFNTLVKTASEVLRRHEQHLHATLHQAITVSASERRITVRLDITPDEDQPSARLSAVDDGGDVLAAVAVSPGFKLNRASAEAWIASEFARPR
;
A
#
# COMPACT_ATOMS: atom_id res chain seq x y z
N MET A 1 -1.74 27.23 17.13
CA MET A 1 -3.08 27.52 16.59
C MET A 1 -3.39 26.40 15.62
N THR A 2 -4.13 25.39 16.07
CA THR A 2 -4.53 24.25 15.22
C THR A 2 -5.70 24.71 14.38
N SER A 3 -5.52 24.77 13.06
CA SER A 3 -6.61 25.04 12.12
C SER A 3 -7.75 24.03 12.34
N PRO A 4 -9.02 24.45 12.28
CA PRO A 4 -10.11 23.50 12.29
C PRO A 4 -9.97 22.66 11.02
N ILE A 5 -9.86 21.35 11.17
CA ILE A 5 -10.21 20.42 10.11
C ILE A 5 -11.64 20.78 9.70
N ASP A 6 -11.81 21.36 8.52
CA ASP A 6 -13.13 21.58 7.94
C ASP A 6 -13.84 20.22 7.92
N GLU A 7 -14.77 19.99 8.85
CA GLU A 7 -15.69 18.87 8.78
C GLU A 7 -16.47 19.05 7.48
N VAL A 8 -16.05 18.31 6.44
CA VAL A 8 -16.77 18.33 5.17
C VAL A 8 -18.19 17.84 5.46
N PRO A 9 -19.22 18.67 5.21
CA PRO A 9 -20.59 18.32 5.56
C PRO A 9 -21.01 17.05 4.83
N ALA A 10 -21.83 16.23 5.49
CA ALA A 10 -22.34 15.02 4.87
C ALA A 10 -23.22 15.37 3.67
N VAL A 11 -22.92 14.79 2.51
CA VAL A 11 -23.66 14.97 1.25
C VAL A 11 -24.16 13.62 0.79
N HIS A 12 -25.43 13.53 0.42
CA HIS A 12 -26.07 12.30 -0.06
C HIS A 12 -26.90 12.58 -1.31
N GLU A 13 -26.23 12.66 -2.46
CA GLU A 13 -26.82 12.88 -3.77
C GLU A 13 -26.67 11.65 -4.66
N ASP A 14 -27.49 11.52 -5.70
CA ASP A 14 -27.50 10.32 -6.57
C ASP A 14 -26.11 9.97 -7.15
N ARG A 15 -25.22 10.95 -7.31
CA ARG A 15 -23.88 10.77 -7.93
C ARG A 15 -22.72 11.22 -7.04
N LEU A 16 -23.01 11.78 -5.86
CA LEU A 16 -22.01 12.29 -4.94
C LEU A 16 -22.41 11.95 -3.51
N TRP A 17 -21.59 11.15 -2.84
CA TRP A 17 -21.75 10.89 -1.41
C TRP A 17 -20.50 11.30 -0.67
N ILE A 18 -20.65 12.07 0.40
CA ILE A 18 -19.57 12.46 1.31
C ILE A 18 -20.02 12.10 2.71
N ASP A 19 -19.36 11.13 3.34
CA ASP A 19 -19.62 10.71 4.72
C ASP A 19 -18.45 9.87 5.25
N LYS A 20 -18.30 9.79 6.58
CA LYS A 20 -17.31 8.92 7.27
C LYS A 20 -15.86 9.06 6.78
N GLY A 21 -15.45 10.26 6.36
CA GLY A 21 -14.10 10.47 5.85
C GLY A 21 -13.87 10.03 4.40
N TRP A 22 -14.95 9.72 3.66
CA TRP A 22 -14.90 9.25 2.28
C TRP A 22 -15.80 10.07 1.36
N THR A 23 -15.36 10.20 0.12
CA THR A 23 -16.14 10.79 -0.98
C THR A 23 -16.29 9.78 -2.10
N ALA A 24 -17.52 9.43 -2.46
CA ALA A 24 -17.85 8.62 -3.62
C ALA A 24 -18.38 9.53 -4.74
N ARG A 25 -17.78 9.47 -5.92
CA ARG A 25 -18.20 10.22 -7.11
C ARG A 25 -18.51 9.29 -8.26
N VAL A 26 -19.71 9.37 -8.81
CA VAL A 26 -20.08 8.63 -10.01
C VAL A 26 -19.74 9.47 -11.23
N ILE A 27 -18.74 9.03 -11.97
CA ILE A 27 -18.18 9.68 -13.16
C ILE A 27 -18.48 8.86 -14.40
N LYS A 28 -18.51 9.51 -15.56
CA LYS A 28 -18.61 8.79 -16.83
C LYS A 28 -17.29 8.04 -17.05
N ASN A 29 -17.35 6.77 -17.45
CA ASN A 29 -16.15 6.04 -17.82
C ASN A 29 -15.66 6.56 -19.18
N GLU A 30 -14.37 6.87 -19.30
CA GLU A 30 -13.78 7.35 -20.56
C GLU A 30 -13.42 6.19 -21.49
N ASP A 31 -13.20 4.99 -20.92
CA ASP A 31 -12.77 3.79 -21.66
C ASP A 31 -13.92 2.87 -22.11
N ASP A 32 -15.15 3.12 -21.64
CA ASP A 32 -16.34 2.30 -21.94
C ASP A 32 -17.60 3.18 -21.96
N ASP A 33 -18.67 2.75 -22.64
CA ASP A 33 -20.00 3.42 -22.68
C ASP A 33 -20.78 3.30 -21.35
N GLY A 34 -20.06 3.34 -20.23
CA GLY A 34 -20.57 3.08 -18.89
C GLY A 34 -20.27 4.18 -17.87
N TRP A 35 -20.55 3.86 -16.62
CA TRP A 35 -20.26 4.71 -15.47
C TRP A 35 -19.16 4.06 -14.63
N ALA A 36 -18.41 4.88 -13.93
CA ALA A 36 -17.45 4.45 -12.92
C ALA A 36 -17.74 5.17 -11.61
N VAL A 37 -17.32 4.58 -10.51
CA VAL A 37 -17.32 5.21 -9.20
C VAL A 37 -15.89 5.37 -8.74
N ALA A 38 -15.54 6.60 -8.39
CA ALA A 38 -14.25 6.97 -7.82
C ALA A 38 -14.43 7.24 -6.33
N MET A 39 -13.63 6.57 -5.52
CA MET A 39 -13.61 6.68 -4.07
C MET A 39 -12.37 7.44 -3.63
N PHE A 40 -12.58 8.57 -2.96
CA PHE A 40 -11.53 9.42 -2.41
C PHE A 40 -11.59 9.38 -0.89
N LYS A 41 -10.43 9.28 -0.25
CA LYS A 41 -10.30 9.47 1.19
C LYS A 41 -10.15 10.97 1.46
N GLN A 42 -10.78 11.49 2.51
CA GLN A 42 -10.66 12.91 2.84
C GLN A 42 -9.19 13.31 3.04
N GLY A 43 -8.79 14.40 2.39
CA GLY A 43 -7.41 14.90 2.38
C GLY A 43 -6.53 14.33 1.27
N GLU A 44 -7.00 13.34 0.51
CA GLU A 44 -6.28 12.80 -0.64
C GLU A 44 -6.82 13.38 -1.95
N ASP A 45 -5.91 13.81 -2.83
CA ASP A 45 -6.26 14.29 -4.17
C ASP A 45 -6.51 13.13 -5.16
N GLU A 46 -5.91 11.96 -4.89
CA GLU A 46 -6.03 10.76 -5.72
C GLU A 46 -7.12 9.80 -5.21
N PRO A 47 -7.85 9.13 -6.13
CA PRO A 47 -8.83 8.14 -5.73
C PRO A 47 -8.15 6.86 -5.25
N ALA A 48 -8.51 6.42 -4.04
CA ALA A 48 -8.10 5.13 -3.49
C ALA A 48 -8.61 3.93 -4.31
N LEU A 49 -9.75 4.10 -5.00
CA LEU A 49 -10.37 3.09 -5.84
C LEU A 49 -11.17 3.76 -6.95
N VAL A 50 -10.97 3.32 -8.19
CA VAL A 50 -11.87 3.59 -9.32
C VAL A 50 -12.36 2.26 -9.85
N GLY A 51 -13.68 2.09 -9.94
CA GLY A 51 -14.27 0.83 -10.38
C GLY A 51 -15.52 1.05 -11.24
N PRO A 52 -15.91 0.04 -12.03
CA PRO A 52 -17.13 0.13 -12.84
C PRO A 52 -18.36 0.34 -11.95
N TRP A 53 -19.26 1.18 -12.42
CA TRP A 53 -20.52 1.49 -11.75
C TRP A 53 -21.72 1.12 -12.63
N THR A 54 -22.74 0.56 -11.99
CA THR A 54 -23.89 0.02 -12.72
C THR A 54 -24.76 1.13 -13.30
N MET A 55 -25.15 0.97 -14.56
CA MET A 55 -26.21 1.78 -15.17
C MET A 55 -27.54 1.55 -14.45
N GLY A 56 -28.29 2.63 -14.24
CA GLY A 56 -29.62 2.64 -13.68
C GLY A 56 -30.65 1.99 -14.61
N ARG A 57 -31.88 1.93 -14.13
CA ARG A 57 -32.98 1.23 -14.82
C ARG A 57 -33.30 1.80 -16.21
N ASP A 58 -33.02 3.09 -16.42
CA ASP A 58 -33.22 3.75 -17.71
C ASP A 58 -32.13 3.44 -18.75
N LYS A 59 -31.13 2.64 -18.39
CA LYS A 59 -29.99 2.22 -19.22
C LYS A 59 -29.17 3.39 -19.77
N LYS A 60 -29.26 4.57 -19.15
CA LYS A 60 -28.56 5.79 -19.58
C LYS A 60 -27.86 6.46 -18.41
N ASN A 61 -28.59 6.68 -17.31
CA ASN A 61 -28.08 7.32 -16.12
C ASN A 61 -27.47 6.27 -15.19
N PRO A 62 -26.53 6.64 -14.31
CA PRO A 62 -26.00 5.67 -13.35
C PRO A 62 -27.08 5.30 -12.33
N LYS A 63 -26.96 4.11 -11.74
CA LYS A 63 -27.75 3.77 -10.55
C LYS A 63 -27.43 4.80 -9.45
N PRO A 64 -28.44 5.42 -8.80
CA PRO A 64 -28.21 6.32 -7.68
C PRO A 64 -27.40 5.64 -6.58
N LEU A 65 -26.46 6.38 -6.00
CA LEU A 65 -25.78 5.96 -4.79
C LEU A 65 -26.79 5.88 -3.64
N ASP A 66 -26.72 4.78 -2.89
CA ASP A 66 -27.49 4.55 -1.68
C ASP A 66 -26.54 4.19 -0.51
N VAL A 67 -27.06 4.21 0.71
CA VAL A 67 -26.29 3.93 1.93
C VAL A 67 -25.59 2.57 1.87
N GLY A 68 -26.25 1.55 1.33
CA GLY A 68 -25.70 0.20 1.26
C GLY A 68 -24.54 0.12 0.29
N ALA A 69 -24.69 0.73 -0.88
CA ALA A 69 -23.68 0.79 -1.91
C ALA A 69 -22.48 1.63 -1.45
N PHE A 70 -22.71 2.80 -0.85
CA PHE A 70 -21.67 3.64 -0.27
C PHE A 70 -20.85 2.90 0.79
N ASN A 71 -21.49 2.27 1.78
CA ASN A 71 -20.76 1.52 2.82
C ASN A 71 -19.94 0.36 2.24
N THR A 72 -20.40 -0.27 1.17
CA THR A 72 -19.65 -1.32 0.47
C THR A 72 -18.42 -0.75 -0.21
N LEU A 73 -18.56 0.37 -0.91
CA LEU A 73 -17.44 1.06 -1.54
C LEU A 73 -16.39 1.53 -0.54
N VAL A 74 -16.82 2.08 0.61
CA VAL A 74 -15.93 2.48 1.70
C VAL A 74 -15.10 1.30 2.20
N LYS A 75 -15.72 0.13 2.41
CA LYS A 75 -15.00 -1.09 2.82
C LYS A 75 -13.97 -1.52 1.77
N THR A 76 -14.36 -1.57 0.50
CA THR A 76 -13.46 -1.97 -0.60
C THR A 76 -12.30 -1.00 -0.75
N ALA A 77 -12.56 0.32 -0.76
CA ALA A 77 -11.53 1.33 -0.90
C ALA A 77 -10.55 1.32 0.29
N SER A 78 -11.07 1.13 1.51
CA SER A 78 -10.23 0.97 2.72
C SER A 78 -9.32 -0.25 2.62
N GLU A 79 -9.84 -1.37 2.11
CA GLU A 79 -9.07 -2.60 1.90
C GLU A 79 -7.99 -2.42 0.82
N VAL A 80 -8.28 -1.67 -0.25
CA VAL A 80 -7.30 -1.35 -1.29
C VAL A 80 -6.13 -0.54 -0.72
N LEU A 81 -6.42 0.53 0.04
CA LEU A 81 -5.36 1.31 0.70
C LEU A 81 -4.53 0.45 1.65
N ARG A 82 -5.20 -0.32 2.52
CA ARG A 82 -4.53 -1.21 3.46
C ARG A 82 -3.63 -2.23 2.74
N ARG A 83 -4.10 -2.81 1.64
CA ARG A 83 -3.31 -3.75 0.83
C ARG A 83 -2.14 -3.06 0.14
N HIS A 84 -2.34 -1.84 -0.36
CA HIS A 84 -1.27 -1.04 -0.98
C HIS A 84 -0.17 -0.73 0.04
N GLU A 85 -0.53 -0.27 1.23
CA GLU A 85 0.40 -0.02 2.34
C GLU A 85 1.15 -1.31 2.74
N GLN A 86 0.45 -2.44 2.84
CA GLN A 86 1.07 -3.73 3.13
C GLN A 86 2.03 -4.18 2.04
N HIS A 87 1.68 -3.97 0.77
CA HIS A 87 2.56 -4.27 -0.35
C HIS A 87 3.81 -3.38 -0.34
N LEU A 88 3.65 -2.08 -0.08
CA LEU A 88 4.76 -1.15 0.08
C LEU A 88 5.66 -1.58 1.24
N HIS A 89 5.09 -1.87 2.41
CA HIS A 89 5.84 -2.35 3.56
C HIS A 89 6.59 -3.66 3.25
N ALA A 90 5.96 -4.63 2.59
CA ALA A 90 6.61 -5.88 2.21
C ALA A 90 7.76 -5.67 1.21
N THR A 91 7.65 -4.66 0.35
CA THR A 91 8.69 -4.27 -0.62
C THR A 91 9.87 -3.60 0.09
N LEU A 92 9.58 -2.72 1.06
CA LEU A 92 10.58 -1.97 1.82
C LEU A 92 11.25 -2.80 2.93
N HIS A 93 10.54 -3.76 3.53
CA HIS A 93 11.00 -4.56 4.65
C HIS A 93 10.92 -6.05 4.30
N GLN A 94 11.92 -6.52 3.56
CA GLN A 94 12.01 -7.93 3.15
C GLN A 94 12.77 -8.72 4.22
N ALA A 95 12.37 -9.95 4.47
CA ALA A 95 13.08 -10.84 5.39
C ALA A 95 13.07 -12.28 4.86
N ILE A 96 14.22 -12.95 4.94
CA ILE A 96 14.36 -14.37 4.60
C ILE A 96 15.16 -15.06 5.70
N THR A 97 14.64 -16.18 6.18
CA THR A 97 15.36 -17.04 7.12
C THR A 97 16.07 -18.15 6.37
N VAL A 98 17.38 -18.27 6.60
CA VAL A 98 18.23 -19.33 6.05
C VAL A 98 18.88 -20.11 7.18
N SER A 99 19.24 -21.36 6.91
CA SER A 99 19.96 -22.20 7.88
C SER A 99 21.44 -22.20 7.50
N ALA A 100 22.29 -21.69 8.38
CA ALA A 100 23.74 -21.62 8.20
C ALA A 100 24.43 -22.20 9.44
N SER A 101 25.33 -23.17 9.25
CA SER A 101 26.15 -23.75 10.32
C SER A 101 25.34 -24.19 11.55
N GLU A 102 24.24 -24.93 11.31
CA GLU A 102 23.28 -25.40 12.33
C GLU A 102 22.47 -24.31 13.06
N ARG A 103 22.61 -23.04 12.67
CA ARG A 103 21.84 -21.91 13.21
C ARG A 103 20.86 -21.38 12.17
N ARG A 104 19.72 -20.89 12.64
CA ARG A 104 18.79 -20.10 11.81
C ARG A 104 19.20 -18.65 11.89
N ILE A 105 19.38 -18.04 10.72
CA ILE A 105 19.70 -16.62 10.58
C ILE A 105 18.62 -15.99 9.72
N THR A 106 17.96 -14.96 10.24
CA THR A 106 17.05 -14.12 9.48
C THR A 106 17.83 -12.95 8.90
N VAL A 107 17.92 -12.91 7.58
CA VAL A 107 18.47 -11.78 6.83
C VAL A 107 17.32 -10.84 6.49
N ARG A 108 17.44 -9.57 6.87
CA ARG A 108 16.46 -8.52 6.61
C ARG A 108 17.05 -7.47 5.69
N LEU A 109 16.28 -7.03 4.70
CA LEU A 109 16.56 -5.89 3.85
C LEU A 109 15.52 -4.81 4.16
N ASP A 110 15.99 -3.71 4.72
CA ASP A 110 15.19 -2.54 5.06
C ASP A 110 15.56 -1.38 4.15
N ILE A 111 14.61 -0.92 3.34
CA ILE A 111 14.75 0.19 2.39
C ILE A 111 14.06 1.41 2.99
N THR A 112 14.78 2.53 3.06
CA THR A 112 14.22 3.84 3.39
C THR A 112 13.94 4.58 2.09
N PRO A 113 12.66 4.75 1.70
CA PRO A 113 12.31 5.56 0.56
C PRO A 113 12.55 7.03 0.91
N ASP A 114 13.43 7.69 0.16
CA ASP A 114 13.73 9.10 0.27
C ASP A 114 13.75 9.67 -1.16
N GLU A 115 13.18 10.86 -1.35
CA GLU A 115 13.00 11.46 -2.68
C GLU A 115 14.34 11.82 -3.33
N ASP A 116 15.35 12.15 -2.53
CA ASP A 116 16.66 12.61 -3.01
C ASP A 116 17.72 11.49 -2.94
N GLN A 117 17.73 10.71 -1.86
CA GLN A 117 18.78 9.73 -1.54
C GLN A 117 18.20 8.47 -0.88
N PRO A 118 17.57 7.56 -1.65
CA PRO A 118 17.08 6.31 -1.11
C PRO A 118 18.24 5.48 -0.56
N SER A 119 18.03 4.88 0.60
CA SER A 119 19.05 4.07 1.28
C SER A 119 18.49 2.70 1.68
N ALA A 120 19.37 1.72 1.81
CA ALA A 120 18.97 0.40 2.27
C ALA A 120 20.01 -0.24 3.18
N ARG A 121 19.53 -1.07 4.11
CA ARG A 121 20.35 -1.78 5.09
C ARG A 121 20.03 -3.26 5.04
N LEU A 122 21.08 -4.06 4.95
CA LEU A 122 21.01 -5.52 5.09
C LEU A 122 21.44 -5.87 6.51
N SER A 123 20.64 -6.61 7.25
CA SER A 123 20.96 -7.06 8.61
C SER A 123 20.78 -8.57 8.75
N ALA A 124 21.63 -9.20 9.57
CA ALA A 124 21.54 -10.60 9.93
C ALA A 124 21.21 -10.69 11.41
N VAL A 125 20.15 -11.44 11.74
CA VAL A 125 19.65 -11.64 13.09
C VAL A 125 19.61 -13.13 13.37
N ASP A 126 20.08 -13.57 14.53
CA ASP A 126 19.98 -14.96 14.94
C ASP A 126 18.58 -15.31 15.51
N ASP A 127 18.39 -16.57 15.89
CA ASP A 127 17.12 -17.07 16.46
C ASP A 127 16.80 -16.47 17.84
N GLY A 128 17.80 -15.93 18.55
CA GLY A 128 17.64 -15.21 19.81
C GLY A 128 17.21 -13.75 19.64
N GLY A 129 17.24 -13.23 18.40
CA GLY A 129 16.97 -11.84 18.09
C GLY A 129 18.20 -10.94 18.12
N ASP A 130 19.40 -11.49 18.32
CA ASP A 130 20.64 -10.72 18.35
C ASP A 130 21.11 -10.41 16.92
N VAL A 131 21.51 -9.15 16.71
CA VAL A 131 22.01 -8.69 15.41
C VAL A 131 23.48 -9.13 15.27
N LEU A 132 23.73 -10.06 14.35
CA LEU A 132 25.06 -10.59 14.04
C LEU A 132 25.88 -9.61 13.20
N ALA A 133 25.23 -8.95 12.23
CA ALA A 133 25.85 -7.98 11.34
C ALA A 133 24.81 -7.06 10.71
N ALA A 134 25.23 -5.86 10.31
CA ALA A 134 24.42 -4.98 9.50
C ALA A 134 25.27 -4.06 8.61
N VAL A 135 24.95 -3.99 7.32
CA VAL A 135 25.71 -3.24 6.31
C VAL A 135 24.79 -2.43 5.40
N ALA A 136 25.30 -1.29 4.91
CA ALA A 136 24.59 -0.49 3.92
C ALA A 136 24.72 -1.15 2.52
N VAL A 137 23.60 -1.29 1.83
CA VAL A 137 23.51 -1.88 0.48
C VAL A 137 22.77 -0.93 -0.46
N SER A 138 22.82 -1.22 -1.76
CA SER A 138 21.99 -0.52 -2.73
C SER A 138 20.50 -0.75 -2.42
N PRO A 139 19.62 0.26 -2.56
CA PRO A 139 18.16 0.06 -2.51
C PRO A 139 17.63 -0.96 -3.52
N GLY A 140 18.36 -1.18 -4.61
CA GLY A 140 18.05 -2.21 -5.60
C GLY A 140 18.58 -3.61 -5.27
N PHE A 141 19.13 -3.83 -4.07
CA PHE A 141 19.67 -5.14 -3.67
C PHE A 141 18.56 -6.19 -3.67
N LYS A 142 18.78 -7.30 -4.39
CA LYS A 142 17.82 -8.39 -4.47
C LYS A 142 18.06 -9.38 -3.34
N LEU A 143 17.28 -9.28 -2.27
CA LEU A 143 17.28 -10.28 -1.20
C LEU A 143 16.56 -11.55 -1.67
N ASN A 144 17.30 -12.65 -1.75
CA ASN A 144 16.79 -13.99 -2.00
C ASN A 144 17.63 -14.99 -1.18
N ARG A 145 17.25 -16.28 -1.20
CA ARG A 145 17.99 -17.30 -0.43
C ARG A 145 19.47 -17.36 -0.81
N ALA A 146 19.81 -17.33 -2.09
CA ALA A 146 21.20 -17.42 -2.54
C ALA A 146 22.03 -16.20 -2.15
N SER A 147 21.48 -14.98 -2.26
CA SER A 147 22.18 -13.76 -1.85
C SER A 147 22.35 -13.67 -0.33
N ALA A 148 21.37 -14.16 0.44
CA ALA A 148 21.47 -14.28 1.90
C ALA A 148 22.57 -15.29 2.33
N GLU A 149 22.58 -16.49 1.75
CA GLU A 149 23.58 -17.52 2.03
C GLU A 149 24.99 -17.07 1.63
N ALA A 150 25.14 -16.43 0.45
CA ALA A 150 26.41 -15.89 0.01
C ALA A 150 26.95 -14.80 0.95
N TRP A 151 26.07 -13.91 1.42
CA TRP A 151 26.45 -12.86 2.37
C TRP A 151 26.93 -13.43 3.71
N ILE A 152 26.20 -14.41 4.25
CA ILE A 152 26.60 -15.11 5.48
C ILE A 152 27.93 -15.85 5.29
N ALA A 153 28.11 -16.56 4.17
CA ALA A 153 29.34 -17.30 3.87
C ALA A 153 30.56 -16.38 3.69
N SER A 154 30.34 -15.12 3.30
CA SER A 154 31.36 -14.08 3.21
C SER A 154 31.66 -13.39 4.55
N GLU A 155 31.25 -13.98 5.68
CA GLU A 155 31.37 -13.40 7.02
C GLU A 155 30.76 -11.99 7.10
N PHE A 156 29.62 -11.80 6.44
CA PHE A 156 28.88 -10.54 6.37
C PHE A 156 29.62 -9.38 5.69
N ALA A 157 30.63 -9.66 4.87
CA ALA A 157 31.27 -8.64 4.04
C ALA A 157 30.24 -7.88 3.19
N ARG A 158 30.47 -6.59 2.94
CA ARG A 158 29.54 -5.76 2.17
C ARG A 158 29.28 -6.38 0.78
N PRO A 159 28.03 -6.74 0.43
CA PRO A 159 27.71 -7.27 -0.88
C PRO A 159 28.08 -6.27 -1.98
N ARG A 160 28.63 -6.77 -3.09
CA ARG A 160 28.93 -5.97 -4.29
C ARG A 160 27.70 -5.82 -5.17
#